data_AF-A0A7C5ZPS0-F1
#
_entry.id   AF-A0A7C5ZPS0-F1
#
_cell.length_a   1.000
_cell.length_b   1.000
_cell.length_c   1.000
_cell.angle_alpha   90.00
_cell.angle_beta   90.00
_cell.angle_gamma   90.00
#
_symmetry.space_group_name_H-M   'P 1'
#
loop_
_entity.id
_entity.type
_entity.pdbx_description
1 polymer ?
#
loop_
_entity_poly.entity_id
_entity_poly.type
_entity_poly.pdbx_seq_one_letter_code
_entity_poly.pdbx_strand_id
1 'polypeptide(L)'
;MKGKKQSNHQPQDRGYLVYYYPGLAIALDSVEASLFLSYFLSICEKESQEWVYGKTVKEIEEATALSPREQKVAKDRLKKLGILEEKKKGGLTFYKFNWQKVCDLLKDIEENY
;
A
#
# COMPACT_ATOMS: atom_id res chain seq x y z
N MET A 1 -5.87 44.12 -17.62
CA MET A 1 -6.37 42.75 -17.40
C MET A 1 -5.18 41.85 -17.09
N LYS A 2 -5.03 41.36 -15.85
CA LYS A 2 -3.94 40.43 -15.50
C LYS A 2 -4.36 39.01 -15.91
N GLY A 3 -3.68 38.44 -16.89
CA GLY A 3 -3.89 37.06 -17.33
C GLY A 3 -3.62 36.10 -16.17
N LYS A 4 -4.62 35.28 -15.82
CA LYS A 4 -4.42 34.16 -14.91
C LYS A 4 -3.47 33.18 -15.60
N LYS A 5 -2.24 33.04 -15.09
CA LYS A 5 -1.36 31.93 -15.46
C LYS A 5 -2.11 30.64 -15.11
N GLN A 6 -2.42 29.83 -16.12
CA GLN A 6 -2.78 28.44 -15.90
C GLN A 6 -1.57 27.77 -15.22
N SER A 7 -1.71 27.45 -13.94
CA SER A 7 -0.75 26.60 -13.26
C SER A 7 -0.94 25.18 -13.78
N ASN A 8 0.03 24.69 -14.55
CA ASN A 8 0.19 23.26 -14.82
C ASN A 8 0.47 22.59 -13.47
N HIS A 9 -0.58 22.11 -12.79
CA HIS A 9 -0.43 21.24 -11.64
C HIS A 9 -0.31 19.81 -12.16
N GLN A 10 0.90 19.28 -12.19
CA GLN A 10 1.05 17.86 -12.49
C GLN A 10 0.52 17.05 -11.28
N PRO A 11 -0.21 15.94 -11.47
CA PRO A 11 -0.75 15.15 -10.37
C PRO A 11 0.31 14.71 -9.34
N GLN A 12 1.55 14.51 -9.79
CA GLN A 12 2.68 14.19 -8.92
C GLN A 12 3.08 15.30 -7.92
N ASP A 13 2.57 16.52 -8.06
CA ASP A 13 2.88 17.64 -7.15
C ASP A 13 2.01 17.62 -5.86
N ARG A 14 1.02 16.70 -5.75
CA ARG A 14 0.04 16.67 -4.64
C ARG A 14 -0.24 15.30 -4.02
N GLY A 15 0.55 14.27 -4.32
CA GLY A 15 0.37 12.95 -3.70
C GLY A 15 1.15 11.83 -4.38
N TYR A 16 0.97 10.61 -3.88
CA TYR A 16 1.56 9.41 -4.44
C TYR A 16 0.55 8.70 -5.35
N LEU A 17 1.00 8.27 -6.53
CA LEU A 17 0.20 7.39 -7.38
C LEU A 17 0.18 5.99 -6.76
N VAL A 18 -1.01 5.54 -6.36
CA VAL A 18 -1.24 4.18 -5.85
C VAL A 18 -2.17 3.47 -6.83
N TYR A 19 -1.69 2.40 -7.43
CA TYR A 19 -2.50 1.55 -8.30
C TYR A 19 -3.42 0.67 -7.44
N TYR A 20 -4.70 1.03 -7.41
CA TYR A 20 -5.73 0.24 -6.72
C TYR A 20 -6.26 -0.86 -7.64
N TYR A 21 -6.18 -2.11 -7.18
CA TYR A 21 -6.73 -3.26 -7.89
C TYR A 21 -7.98 -3.78 -7.17
N PRO A 22 -9.19 -3.58 -7.72
CA PRO A 22 -10.44 -3.96 -7.03
C PRO A 22 -10.51 -5.45 -6.65
N GLY A 23 -9.87 -6.32 -7.43
CA GLY A 23 -9.79 -7.75 -7.12
C GLY A 23 -9.11 -8.03 -5.77
N LEU A 24 -8.10 -7.25 -5.38
CA LEU A 24 -7.49 -7.37 -4.05
C LEU A 24 -8.47 -7.02 -2.94
N ALA A 25 -9.34 -6.03 -3.12
CA ALA A 25 -10.31 -5.66 -2.09
C ALA A 25 -11.35 -6.76 -1.87
N ILE A 26 -11.74 -7.46 -2.95
CA ILE A 26 -12.63 -8.61 -2.88
C ILE A 26 -11.93 -9.79 -2.19
N ALA A 27 -10.73 -10.17 -2.66
CA ALA A 27 -10.00 -11.31 -2.12
C ALA A 27 -9.55 -11.11 -0.66
N LEU A 28 -9.19 -9.89 -0.30
CA LEU A 28 -8.84 -9.53 1.08
C LEU A 28 -10.07 -9.24 1.95
N ASP A 29 -11.26 -9.07 1.36
CA ASP A 29 -12.47 -8.59 2.04
C ASP A 29 -12.20 -7.33 2.88
N SER A 30 -11.43 -6.39 2.30
CA SER A 30 -11.07 -5.11 2.93
C SER A 30 -10.44 -4.16 1.91
N VAL A 31 -11.04 -2.98 1.77
CA VAL A 31 -10.51 -1.89 0.94
C VAL A 31 -9.23 -1.34 1.55
N GLU A 32 -9.15 -1.21 2.87
CA GLU A 32 -7.99 -0.70 3.58
C GLU A 32 -6.78 -1.62 3.40
N ALA A 33 -6.98 -2.94 3.54
CA ALA A 33 -5.91 -3.92 3.32
C ALA A 33 -5.43 -3.91 1.86
N SER A 34 -6.37 -3.80 0.92
CA SER A 34 -6.07 -3.70 -0.51
C SER A 34 -5.25 -2.44 -0.82
N LEU A 35 -5.69 -1.27 -0.35
CA LEU A 35 -5.01 -0.01 -0.63
C LEU A 35 -3.63 0.05 0.02
N PHE A 36 -3.51 -0.46 1.26
CA PHE A 36 -2.23 -0.57 1.95
C PHE A 36 -1.26 -1.47 1.16
N LEU A 37 -1.69 -2.67 0.75
CA LEU A 37 -0.86 -3.59 -0.03
C LEU A 37 -0.47 -2.99 -1.40
N SER A 38 -1.42 -2.35 -2.09
CA SER A 38 -1.19 -1.65 -3.36
C SER A 38 -0.10 -0.58 -3.26
N TYR A 39 -0.07 0.20 -2.18
CA TYR A 39 1.00 1.18 -1.96
C TYR A 39 2.38 0.51 -1.86
N PHE A 40 2.48 -0.60 -1.12
CA PHE A 40 3.76 -1.32 -1.03
C PHE A 40 4.16 -1.98 -2.34
N LEU A 41 3.21 -2.52 -3.10
CA LEU A 41 3.47 -3.06 -4.44
C LEU A 41 4.00 -2.00 -5.41
N SER A 42 3.55 -0.74 -5.31
CA SER A 42 4.00 0.32 -6.21
C SER A 42 5.40 0.85 -5.89
N ILE A 43 5.88 0.68 -4.65
CA ILE A 43 7.22 1.14 -4.21
C ILE A 43 8.23 0.00 -4.02
N CYS A 44 7.81 -1.26 -4.09
CA CYS A 44 8.73 -2.39 -4.01
C CYS A 44 9.44 -2.59 -5.35
N GLU A 45 10.77 -2.50 -5.32
CA GLU A 45 11.60 -2.93 -6.44
C GLU A 45 11.55 -4.46 -6.54
N LYS A 46 11.47 -4.97 -7.77
CA LYS A 46 11.20 -6.38 -8.12
C LYS A 46 12.18 -7.41 -7.51
N GLU A 47 13.26 -6.98 -6.86
CA GLU A 47 14.37 -7.84 -6.43
C GLU A 47 14.61 -7.86 -4.91
N SER A 48 13.83 -7.11 -4.11
CA SER A 48 14.04 -7.06 -2.66
C SER A 48 13.26 -8.15 -1.90
N GLN A 49 13.96 -9.18 -1.43
CA GLN A 49 13.46 -10.12 -0.41
C GLN A 49 13.65 -9.60 1.04
N GLU A 50 14.14 -8.37 1.19
CA GLU A 50 14.43 -7.77 2.49
C GLU A 50 13.25 -6.93 3.02
N TRP A 51 13.38 -6.46 4.26
CA TRP A 51 12.42 -5.54 4.87
C TRP A 51 12.29 -4.28 4.01
N VAL A 52 11.06 -3.94 3.60
CA VAL A 52 10.78 -2.67 2.91
C VAL A 52 11.13 -1.53 3.86
N TYR A 53 11.84 -0.55 3.29
CA TYR A 53 12.27 0.70 3.92
C TYR A 53 11.27 1.20 4.96
N GLY A 54 11.75 1.38 6.19
CA GLY A 54 10.89 1.73 7.33
C GLY A 54 10.05 2.96 7.04
N LYS A 55 8.73 2.84 7.24
CA LYS A 55 7.76 3.93 7.09
C LYS A 55 7.20 4.35 8.43
N THR A 56 6.91 5.63 8.55
CA THR A 56 6.05 6.18 9.60
C THR A 56 4.58 6.00 9.22
N VAL A 57 3.71 6.05 10.23
CA VAL A 57 2.25 6.07 10.04
C VAL A 57 1.83 7.27 9.18
N LYS A 58 2.48 8.42 9.38
CA LYS A 58 2.17 9.67 8.67
C LYS A 58 2.52 9.59 7.18
N GLU A 59 3.67 9.02 6.82
CA GLU A 59 4.03 8.83 5.41
C GLU A 59 3.01 7.93 4.67
N ILE A 60 2.53 6.88 5.34
CA ILE A 60 1.51 5.99 4.76
C ILE A 60 0.17 6.74 4.66
N GLU A 61 -0.20 7.53 5.66
CA GLU A 61 -1.42 8.34 5.64
C GLU A 61 -1.38 9.38 4.50
N GLU A 62 -0.26 10.07 4.31
CA GLU A 62 -0.07 11.02 3.20
C GLU A 62 -0.13 10.34 1.82
N ALA A 63 0.31 9.08 1.72
CA ALA A 63 0.30 8.32 0.47
C ALA A 63 -1.03 7.65 0.14
N THR A 64 -1.80 7.28 1.14
CA THR A 64 -2.98 6.40 0.96
C THR A 64 -4.28 6.99 1.50
N ALA A 65 -4.21 8.11 2.23
CA ALA A 65 -5.30 8.65 3.04
C ALA A 65 -5.83 7.71 4.13
N LEU A 66 -5.16 6.57 4.39
CA LEU A 66 -5.54 5.67 5.48
C LEU A 66 -5.12 6.28 6.81
N SER A 67 -6.10 6.54 7.67
CA SER A 67 -5.88 6.96 9.04
C SER A 67 -5.06 5.92 9.83
N PRO A 68 -4.46 6.28 10.97
CA PRO A 68 -3.73 5.32 11.81
C PRO A 68 -4.56 4.10 12.21
N ARG A 69 -5.89 4.28 12.37
CA ARG A 69 -6.82 3.19 12.69
C ARG A 69 -7.02 2.26 11.50
N GLU A 70 -7.24 2.80 10.31
CA GLU A 70 -7.43 2.01 9.08
C GLU A 70 -6.14 1.28 8.70
N GLN A 71 -4.97 1.91 8.85
CA GLN A 71 -3.69 1.23 8.70
C GLN A 71 -3.57 0.06 9.67
N LYS A 72 -4.02 0.19 10.92
CA LYS A 72 -4.03 -0.94 11.86
C LYS A 72 -4.93 -2.08 11.37
N VAL A 73 -6.15 -1.77 10.92
CA VAL A 73 -7.10 -2.77 10.39
C VAL A 73 -6.50 -3.50 9.18
N ALA A 74 -5.95 -2.75 8.23
CA ALA A 74 -5.27 -3.28 7.05
C ALA A 74 -4.14 -4.25 7.43
N LYS A 75 -3.27 -3.84 8.35
CA LYS A 75 -2.14 -4.66 8.81
C LYS A 75 -2.60 -5.90 9.56
N ASP A 76 -3.61 -5.81 10.43
CA ASP A 76 -4.13 -6.96 11.17
C ASP A 76 -4.72 -8.00 10.20
N ARG A 77 -5.39 -7.55 9.13
CA ARG A 77 -5.89 -8.44 8.06
C ARG A 77 -4.75 -9.13 7.32
N LEU A 78 -3.76 -8.38 6.85
CA LEU A 78 -2.62 -8.93 6.10
C LEU A 78 -1.77 -9.88 6.96
N LYS A 79 -1.57 -9.56 8.24
CA LYS A 79 -0.90 -10.45 9.21
C LYS A 79 -1.67 -11.74 9.43
N LYS A 80 -3.00 -11.67 9.56
CA LYS A 80 -3.86 -12.86 9.75
C LYS A 80 -3.75 -13.84 8.57
N LEU A 81 -3.59 -13.32 7.35
CA LEU A 81 -3.35 -14.12 6.14
C LEU A 81 -1.88 -14.57 6.00
N GLY A 82 -1.00 -14.11 6.89
CA GLY A 82 0.44 -14.34 6.85
C GLY A 82 1.12 -13.70 5.63
N ILE A 83 0.51 -12.65 5.07
CA ILE A 83 1.05 -11.85 3.97
C ILE A 83 2.07 -10.84 4.51
N LEU A 84 1.86 -10.32 5.73
CA LEU A 84 2.66 -9.25 6.29
C LEU A 84 3.29 -9.63 7.64
N GLU A 85 4.56 -9.27 7.80
CA GLU A 85 5.24 -9.14 9.09
C GLU A 85 5.67 -7.68 9.30
N GLU A 86 5.67 -7.19 10.55
CA GLU A 86 6.13 -5.84 10.87
C GLU A 86 7.10 -5.82 12.06
N LYS A 87 8.08 -4.91 12.05
CA LYS A 87 8.98 -4.64 13.18
C LYS A 87 9.08 -3.14 13.43
N LYS A 88 9.07 -2.73 14.70
CA LYS A 88 9.26 -1.32 15.08
C LYS A 88 10.70 -1.08 15.51
N LYS A 89 11.35 -0.03 14.98
CA LYS A 89 12.69 0.40 15.39
C LYS A 89 12.85 1.90 15.15
N GLY A 90 13.24 2.66 16.18
CA GLY A 90 13.56 4.09 16.05
C GLY A 90 12.42 4.96 15.52
N GLY A 91 11.16 4.69 15.91
CA GLY A 91 9.99 5.43 15.44
C GLY A 91 9.45 5.02 14.06
N LEU A 92 10.17 4.15 13.34
CA LEU A 92 9.75 3.58 12.06
C LEU A 92 9.11 2.21 12.26
N THR A 93 8.22 1.85 11.33
CA THR A 93 7.74 0.48 11.15
C THR A 93 8.35 -0.07 9.86
N PHE A 94 9.08 -1.17 9.99
CA PHE A 94 9.61 -1.94 8.88
C PHE A 94 8.56 -3.00 8.52
N TYR A 95 8.37 -3.24 7.22
CA TYR A 95 7.39 -4.18 6.69
C TYR A 95 8.08 -5.25 5.87
N LYS A 96 7.71 -6.51 6.05
CA LYS A 96 8.17 -7.61 5.21
C LYS A 96 6.94 -8.33 4.67
N PHE A 97 6.85 -8.44 3.35
CA PHE A 97 5.74 -9.10 2.68
C PHE A 97 6.16 -10.50 2.23
N ASN A 98 5.25 -11.46 2.37
CA ASN A 98 5.37 -12.76 1.75
C ASN A 98 4.87 -12.65 0.31
N TRP A 99 5.78 -12.35 -0.62
CA TRP A 99 5.44 -12.15 -2.03
C TRP A 99 4.89 -13.41 -2.70
N GLN A 100 5.28 -14.60 -2.26
CA GLN A 100 4.68 -15.84 -2.77
C GLN A 100 3.17 -15.87 -2.48
N LYS A 101 2.77 -15.57 -1.25
CA LYS A 101 1.35 -15.48 -0.89
C LYS A 101 0.60 -14.37 -1.61
N VAL A 102 1.27 -13.25 -1.89
CA VAL A 102 0.66 -12.18 -2.71
C VAL A 102 0.47 -12.64 -4.15
N CYS A 103 1.45 -13.32 -4.74
CA CYS A 103 1.30 -13.90 -6.08
C CYS A 103 0.20 -14.97 -6.13
N ASP A 104 0.12 -15.85 -5.14
CA ASP A 104 -0.94 -16.86 -5.06
C ASP A 104 -2.32 -16.18 -4.96
N LEU A 105 -2.46 -15.15 -4.12
CA LEU A 105 -3.67 -14.34 -4.01
C LEU A 105 -4.06 -13.67 -5.34
N LEU A 106 -3.08 -13.15 -6.09
CA LEU A 106 -3.33 -12.50 -7.38
C LEU A 106 -3.77 -13.50 -8.46
N LYS A 107 -3.18 -14.70 -8.48
CA LYS A 107 -3.62 -15.78 -9.38
C LYS A 107 -5.04 -16.22 -9.07
N ASP A 108 -5.37 -16.40 -7.80
CA ASP A 108 -6.73 -16.75 -7.38
C ASP A 108 -7.75 -15.71 -7.84
N ILE A 109 -7.38 -14.43 -7.88
CA ILE A 109 -8.24 -13.37 -8.42
C ILE A 109 -8.44 -13.54 -9.93
N GLU A 110 -7.37 -13.76 -10.70
CA GLU A 110 -7.43 -13.92 -12.17
C GLU A 110 -8.20 -15.17 -12.61
N GLU A 111 -8.20 -16.24 -11.80
CA GLU A 111 -8.87 -17.49 -12.13
C GLU A 111 -10.37 -17.49 -11.75
N ASN A 112 -10.79 -16.62 -10.83
CA ASN A 112 -12.15 -16.61 -10.28
C ASN A 112 -12.99 -15.37 -10.63
N TYR A 113 -12.42 -14.38 -11.34
CA TYR A 113 -13.08 -13.13 -11.77
C TYR A 113 -12.67 -12.70 -13.18
#